data_AF-A0A813E4Y5-F1
#
_entry.id   AF-A0A813E4Y5-F1
#
_cell.length_a   1.000
_cell.length_b   1.000
_cell.length_c   1.000
_cell.angle_alpha   90.00
_cell.angle_beta   90.00
_cell.angle_gamma   90.00
#
_symmetry.space_group_name_H-M   'P 1'
#
loop_
_entity.id
_entity.type
_entity.pdbx_description
1 polymer ?
#
loop_
_entity_poly.entity_id
_entity_poly.type
_entity_poly.pdbx_seq_one_letter_code
_entity_poly.pdbx_strand_id
1 'polypeptide(L)' 'QLWQDALGAFRQMELDGLTANSISYSACIGALCKSQQWVSSLSLLAEMRQRGLEPSPVSCNATISASSRAQQW' A
#
# COMPACT_ATOMS: atom_id res chain seq x y z
N GLN A 1 -4.02 5.40 -13.39
CA GLN A 1 -2.61 5.12 -13.70
C GLN A 1 -1.70 5.23 -12.49
N LEU A 2 -1.84 6.27 -11.66
CA LEU A 2 -0.99 6.52 -10.48
C LEU A 2 -0.64 5.30 -9.59
N TRP A 3 -1.57 4.39 -9.32
CA TRP A 3 -1.28 3.21 -8.49
C TRP A 3 -0.42 2.16 -9.19
N GLN A 4 -0.55 2.01 -10.51
CA GLN A 4 0.25 1.07 -11.30
C GLN A 4 1.70 1.56 -11.38
N ASP A 5 1.87 2.86 -11.61
CA ASP A 5 3.19 3.49 -11.66
C ASP A 5 3.87 3.43 -10.28
N ALA A 6 3.12 3.71 -9.20
CA ALA A 6 3.64 3.60 -7.83
C ALA A 6 4.05 2.15 -7.49
N LEU A 7 3.20 1.17 -7.82
CA LEU A 7 3.51 -0.24 -7.58
C LEU A 7 4.69 -0.72 -8.43
N GLY A 8 4.78 -0.26 -9.68
CA GLY A 8 5.89 -0.55 -10.58
C GLY A 8 7.21 0.00 -10.05
N ALA A 9 7.25 1.26 -9.63
CA ALA A 9 8.42 1.87 -9.02
C ALA A 9 8.81 1.19 -7.71
N PHE A 10 7.82 0.79 -6.90
CA PHE A 10 8.07 0.04 -5.66
C PHE A 10 8.70 -1.32 -5.94
N ARG A 11 8.18 -2.08 -6.90
CA ARG A 11 8.74 -3.38 -7.30
C ARG A 11 10.13 -3.23 -7.90
N GLN A 12 10.35 -2.21 -8.72
CA GLN A 12 11.67 -1.94 -9.29
C GLN A 12 12.69 -1.65 -8.19
N MET A 13 12.33 -0.86 -7.19
CA MET A 13 13.18 -0.58 -6.04
C MET A 13 13.56 -1.88 -5.30
N GLU A 14 12.63 -2.83 -5.12
CA GLU A 14 12.96 -4.14 -4.53
C GLU A 14 13.89 -4.98 -5.42
N LEU A 15 13.68 -4.97 -6.73
CA LEU A 15 14.53 -5.67 -7.70
C LEU A 15 15.94 -5.11 -7.74
N ASP A 16 16.09 -3.80 -7.56
CA ASP A 16 17.37 -3.11 -7.48
C ASP A 16 18.08 -3.35 -6.12
N GLY A 17 17.49 -4.16 -5.23
CA GLY A 17 18.03 -4.47 -3.91
C GLY A 17 17.86 -3.35 -2.89
N LEU A 18 17.07 -2.32 -3.20
CA LEU A 18 16.80 -1.21 -2.32
C LEU A 18 15.70 -1.59 -1.32
N THR A 19 15.95 -1.35 -0.05
CA THR A 19 14.98 -1.68 1.01
C THR A 19 13.88 -0.63 1.06
N ALA A 20 12.64 -1.05 0.76
CA ALA A 20 11.48 -0.20 0.93
C ALA A 20 11.31 0.25 2.38
N ASN A 21 11.25 1.56 2.59
CA ASN A 21 11.06 2.18 3.89
C ASN A 21 9.58 2.54 4.12
N SER A 22 9.27 3.01 5.32
CA SER A 22 7.90 3.40 5.70
C SER A 22 7.26 4.43 4.75
N ILE A 23 8.06 5.32 4.17
CA ILE A 23 7.59 6.33 3.21
C ILE A 23 7.18 5.67 1.88
N SER A 24 8.00 4.77 1.34
CA SER A 24 7.71 4.06 0.10
C SER A 24 6.44 3.22 0.20
N TYR A 25 6.26 2.49 1.31
CA TYR A 25 5.01 1.76 1.58
C TYR A 25 3.82 2.70 1.70
N SER A 26 3.94 3.76 2.50
CA SER A 26 2.85 4.72 2.71
C SER A 26 2.40 5.39 1.40
N ALA A 27 3.33 5.72 0.50
CA ALA A 27 3.04 6.29 -0.81
C ALA A 27 2.28 5.30 -1.70
N CYS A 28 2.74 4.05 -1.79
CA CYS A 28 2.07 2.99 -2.56
C CYS A 28 0.67 2.69 -2.01
N ILE A 29 0.55 2.50 -0.70
CA ILE A 29 -0.72 2.25 -0.01
C ILE A 29 -1.70 3.41 -0.28
N GLY A 30 -1.24 4.66 -0.18
CA GLY A 30 -2.04 5.83 -0.49
C GLY A 30 -2.56 5.85 -1.94
N ALA A 31 -1.72 5.52 -2.91
CA ALA A 31 -2.10 5.43 -4.32
C ALA A 31 -3.11 4.29 -4.60
N LEU A 32 -2.91 3.13 -3.97
CA LEU A 32 -3.80 1.97 -4.06
C LEU A 32 -5.17 2.24 -3.43
N CYS A 33 -5.19 2.86 -2.24
CA CYS A 33 -6.43 3.26 -1.57
C CYS A 33 -7.23 4.25 -2.42
N LYS A 34 -6.58 5.27 -3.00
CA LYS A 34 -7.24 6.22 -3.94
C LYS A 34 -7.82 5.53 -5.18
N SER A 35 -7.25 4.38 -5.56
CA SER A 35 -7.65 3.61 -6.73
C SER A 35 -8.60 2.44 -6.41
N GLN A 36 -9.12 2.39 -5.17
CA GLN A 36 -9.98 1.31 -4.67
C GLN A 36 -9.34 -0.09 -4.76
N GLN A 37 -8.00 -0.17 -4.84
CA GLN A 37 -7.23 -1.41 -4.86
C GLN A 37 -6.92 -1.83 -3.41
N TRP A 38 -7.98 -2.09 -2.64
CA TRP A 38 -7.89 -2.36 -1.20
C TRP A 38 -7.18 -3.68 -0.88
N VAL A 39 -7.34 -4.72 -1.71
CA VAL A 39 -6.64 -6.01 -1.55
C VAL A 39 -5.13 -5.82 -1.61
N SER A 40 -4.62 -5.16 -2.65
CA SER A 40 -3.19 -4.87 -2.82
C SER A 40 -2.65 -3.95 -1.72
N SER A 41 -3.47 -3.00 -1.26
CA SER A 41 -3.14 -2.12 -0.13
C SER A 41 -2.97 -2.90 1.17
N LEU A 42 -3.88 -3.85 1.48
CA LEU A 42 -3.77 -4.74 2.64
C LEU A 42 -2.52 -5.61 2.58
N SER A 43 -2.20 -6.17 1.41
CA SER A 43 -1.00 -7.00 1.24
C SER A 43 0.27 -6.21 1.56
N LEU A 44 0.40 -4.98 1.05
CA LEU A 44 1.54 -4.11 1.35
C LEU A 44 1.59 -3.68 2.82
N LEU A 45 0.44 -3.42 3.46
CA LEU A 45 0.35 -3.09 4.87
C LEU A 45 0.82 -4.28 5.75
N ALA A 46 0.42 -5.50 5.39
CA ALA A 46 0.84 -6.71 6.08
C ALA A 46 2.35 -6.95 5.93
N GLU A 47 2.87 -6.74 4.73
CA GLU A 47 4.30 -6.85 4.44
C GLU A 47 5.13 -5.81 5.23
N MET A 48 4.66 -4.57 5.28
CA MET A 48 5.26 -3.50 6.07
C MET A 48 5.38 -3.90 7.55
N ARG A 49 4.33 -4.48 8.12
CA ARG A 49 4.32 -4.98 9.50
C ARG A 49 5.28 -6.17 9.70
N GLN A 50 5.36 -7.09 8.74
CA GLN A 50 6.31 -8.21 8.77
C GLN A 50 7.77 -7.74 8.76
N ARG A 51 8.05 -6.62 8.07
CA ARG A 51 9.37 -5.97 8.07
C ARG A 51 9.64 -5.11 9.31
N GLY A 52 8.73 -5.10 10.30
CA GLY A 52 8.86 -4.29 11.51
C GLY A 52 8.67 -2.79 11.29
N LEU A 53 8.09 -2.38 10.16
CA LEU A 53 7.78 -0.99 9.85
C LEU A 53 6.38 -0.67 10.39
N GLU A 54 6.25 0.43 11.12
CA GLU A 54 4.99 0.90 11.72
C GLU A 54 4.07 1.52 10.66
N PRO A 55 2.94 0.87 10.30
CA PRO A 55 1.99 1.45 9.37
C PRO A 55 1.36 2.71 9.96
N SER A 56 1.32 3.79 9.17
CA SER A 56 0.67 5.03 9.61
C SER A 56 -0.84 4.80 9.82
N PRO A 57 -1.48 5.42 10.84
CA PRO A 57 -2.93 5.33 11.05
C PRO A 57 -3.75 5.79 9.83
N VAL A 58 -3.17 6.65 8.98
CA VAL A 58 -3.78 7.05 7.69
C VAL A 58 -3.84 5.88 6.71
N SER A 59 -2.82 5.02 6.67
CA SER A 59 -2.80 3.81 5.85
C SER A 59 -3.90 2.84 6.31
N CYS A 60 -3.98 2.55 7.61
CA CYS A 60 -5.00 1.65 8.17
C CYS A 60 -6.44 2.14 7.93
N ASN A 61 -6.72 3.42 8.20
CA ASN A 61 -8.06 3.98 8.00
C ASN A 61 -8.47 4.00 6.53
N ALA A 62 -7.52 4.26 5.63
CA ALA A 62 -7.77 4.27 4.19
C ALA A 62 -8.08 2.85 3.68
N THR A 63 -7.39 1.82 4.17
CA THR A 63 -7.67 0.45 3.75
C THR A 63 -9.01 -0.05 4.28
N ILE A 64 -9.35 0.24 5.54
CA ILE A 64 -10.65 -0.10 6.14
C ILE A 64 -11.81 0.59 5.39
N SER A 65 -11.66 1.87 5.06
CA SER A 65 -12.66 2.64 4.31
C SER A 65 -12.82 2.17 2.86
N ALA A 66 -11.76 1.64 2.27
CA ALA A 66 -11.82 1.07 0.92
C ALA A 66 -12.48 -0.32 0.91
N SER A 67 -12.23 -1.15 1.92
CA SER A 67 -12.91 -2.45 2.08
C SER A 67 -14.39 -2.33 2.46
N SER A 68 -14.80 -1.32 3.23
CA SER A 68 -16.21 -1.12 3.59
C SER A 68 -17.09 -0.74 2.40
N ARG A 69 -16.52 -0.08 1.37
CA ARG A 69 -17.22 0.21 0.11
C ARG A 69 -17.27 -0.99 -0.85
N ALA A 70 -16.38 -1.97 -0.68
CA ALA A 70 -16.37 -3.20 -1.49
C ALA A 70 -17.40 -4.24 -1.04
N GLN A 71 -17.88 -4.16 0.20
CA GLN A 71 -18.95 -5.01 0.77
C GLN A 71 -20.38 -4.53 0.44
N GLN A 72 -20.53 -3.49 -0.38
CA GLN A 72 -21.83 -2.95 -0.81
C GLN A 72 -22.24 -3.37 -2.24
N TRP A 73 -21.73 -4.49 -2.74
CA TRP A 73 -22.19 -5.16 -3.96
C TRP A 73 -22.58 -6.61 -3.63
#